data_AF-A0A6I9YE14-F1
#
_entry.id   AF-A0A6I9YE14-F1
#
_cell.length_a   1.000
_cell.length_b   1.000
_cell.length_c   1.000
_cell.angle_alpha   90.00
_cell.angle_beta   90.00
_cell.angle_gamma   90.00
#
_symmetry.space_group_name_H-M   'P 1'
#
loop_
_entity.id
_entity.type
_entity.pdbx_description
1 polymer ?
#
loop_
_entity_poly.entity_id
_entity_poly.type
_entity_poly.pdbx_seq_one_letter_code
_entity_poly.pdbx_strand_id
1 'polypeptide(L)'
;MLYKPSLPADGRIQEILRDKIVNPLRQNGFVAAKSMMDLRYQLTEKGQSSSFATSEKDPEEFLNLIMHRILGLEPLLKLQSGRLKEQECYCYQIFMDKQESLVVPNVQQLVEHSFLTSDLKLVEIPSCFILQMPRFGKEYKM
;
A
#
# COMPACT_ATOMS: atom_id res chain seq x y z
N MET A 1 1.98 11.70 12.48
CA MET A 1 1.87 10.58 13.44
C MET A 1 0.74 9.67 12.98
N LEU A 2 0.96 8.35 12.85
CA LEU A 2 0.01 7.36 12.31
C LEU A 2 -1.02 6.85 13.36
N TYR A 3 -1.32 7.62 14.39
CA TYR A 3 -2.32 7.25 15.40
C TYR A 3 -3.49 8.22 15.32
N LYS A 4 -4.60 7.78 14.70
CA LYS A 4 -5.91 8.41 14.81
C LYS A 4 -6.73 7.64 15.85
N PRO A 5 -7.55 8.30 16.69
CA PRO A 5 -8.51 7.62 17.56
C PRO A 5 -9.43 6.74 16.72
N SER A 6 -9.53 5.45 17.07
CA SER A 6 -10.31 4.48 16.31
C SER A 6 -11.80 4.80 16.31
N LEU A 7 -12.47 4.66 15.15
CA LEU A 7 -13.91 4.40 15.12
C LEU A 7 -14.19 3.07 15.86
N PRO A 8 -15.32 2.92 16.59
CA PRO A 8 -15.55 1.79 17.50
C PRO A 8 -15.47 0.38 16.87
N ALA A 9 -15.68 0.26 15.55
CA ALA A 9 -15.78 -1.01 14.86
C ALA A 9 -14.43 -1.75 14.67
N ASP A 10 -13.30 -1.04 14.63
CA ASP A 10 -12.00 -1.62 14.19
C ASP A 10 -10.92 -1.70 15.28
N GLY A 11 -11.26 -1.32 16.52
CA GLY A 11 -10.32 -1.28 17.65
C GLY A 11 -9.57 -2.60 17.89
N ARG A 12 -10.25 -3.76 17.70
CA ARG A 12 -9.62 -5.09 17.83
C ARG A 12 -8.55 -5.35 16.77
N ILE A 13 -8.74 -4.88 15.53
CA ILE A 13 -7.74 -5.06 14.47
C ILE A 13 -6.52 -4.17 14.75
N GLN A 14 -6.76 -2.93 15.18
CA GLN A 14 -5.68 -2.02 15.56
C GLN A 14 -4.87 -2.54 16.76
N GLU A 15 -5.53 -3.13 17.76
CA GLU A 15 -4.88 -3.76 18.91
C GLU A 15 -4.00 -4.92 18.48
N ILE A 16 -4.49 -5.82 17.61
CA ILE A 16 -3.68 -6.92 17.08
C ILE A 16 -2.46 -6.39 16.31
N LEU A 17 -2.66 -5.42 15.43
CA LEU A 17 -1.57 -4.79 14.67
C LEU A 17 -0.53 -4.17 15.60
N ARG A 18 -0.95 -3.39 16.59
CA ARG A 18 -0.04 -2.69 17.50
C ARG A 18 0.63 -3.64 18.48
N ASP A 19 -0.15 -4.40 19.24
CA ASP A 19 0.29 -5.07 20.46
C ASP A 19 0.75 -6.50 20.22
N LYS A 20 0.25 -7.17 19.16
CA LYS A 20 0.62 -8.56 18.83
C LYS A 20 1.58 -8.70 17.64
N ILE A 21 1.72 -7.65 16.83
CA ILE A 21 2.56 -7.68 15.62
C ILE A 21 3.67 -6.63 15.71
N VAL A 22 3.35 -5.33 15.66
CA VAL A 22 4.35 -4.26 15.54
C VAL A 22 5.23 -4.15 16.78
N ASN A 23 4.64 -4.13 17.99
CA ASN A 23 5.40 -4.01 19.23
C ASN A 23 6.30 -5.23 19.48
N PRO A 24 5.81 -6.50 19.36
CA PRO A 24 6.68 -7.67 19.47
C PRO A 24 7.78 -7.71 18.41
N LEU A 25 7.50 -7.33 17.16
CA LEU A 25 8.52 -7.26 16.12
C LEU A 25 9.62 -6.25 16.47
N ARG A 26 9.24 -5.07 16.97
CA ARG A 26 10.20 -4.02 17.36
C ARG A 26 11.03 -4.39 18.59
N GLN A 27 10.43 -5.07 19.56
CA GLN A 27 11.08 -5.42 20.82
C GLN A 27 11.94 -6.70 20.70
N ASN A 28 11.42 -7.70 20.00
CA ASN A 28 11.97 -9.06 20.01
C ASN A 28 12.51 -9.50 18.64
N GLY A 29 12.27 -8.74 17.57
CA GLY A 29 12.67 -9.11 16.21
C GLY A 29 11.87 -10.26 15.58
N PHE A 30 10.82 -10.75 16.24
CA PHE A 30 10.05 -11.91 15.81
C PHE A 30 8.57 -11.79 16.14
N VAL A 31 7.72 -12.28 15.22
CA VAL A 31 6.27 -12.39 15.38
C VAL A 31 5.84 -13.78 14.93
N ALA A 32 5.11 -14.50 15.78
CA ALA A 32 4.61 -15.82 15.44
C ALA A 32 3.53 -15.75 14.35
N ALA A 33 3.50 -16.74 13.46
CA ALA A 33 2.48 -16.85 12.41
C ALA A 33 1.04 -16.88 12.96
N LYS A 34 0.84 -17.35 14.20
CA LYS A 34 -0.46 -17.29 14.89
C LYS A 34 -0.98 -15.85 15.01
N SER A 35 -0.13 -14.88 15.37
CA SER A 35 -0.54 -13.46 15.45
C SER A 35 -0.92 -12.91 14.07
N MET A 36 -0.24 -13.35 13.01
CA MET A 36 -0.61 -12.99 11.64
C MET A 36 -1.93 -13.63 11.21
N MET A 37 -2.18 -14.89 11.59
CA MET A 37 -3.45 -15.56 11.31
C MET A 37 -4.62 -14.93 12.06
N ASP A 38 -4.44 -14.55 13.33
CA ASP A 38 -5.45 -13.80 14.10
C ASP A 38 -5.86 -12.52 13.36
N LEU A 39 -4.88 -11.78 12.82
CA LEU A 39 -5.15 -10.62 11.96
C LEU A 39 -5.95 -11.02 10.72
N ARG A 40 -5.50 -12.03 9.97
CA ARG A 40 -6.17 -12.49 8.74
C ARG A 40 -7.63 -12.92 8.98
N TYR A 41 -7.92 -13.58 10.10
CA TYR A 41 -9.29 -13.92 10.48
C TYR A 41 -10.13 -12.68 10.75
N GLN A 42 -9.62 -11.71 11.53
CA GLN A 42 -10.36 -10.47 11.78
C GLN A 42 -10.61 -9.67 10.49
N LEU A 43 -9.64 -9.65 9.56
CA LEU A 43 -9.81 -9.03 8.25
C LEU A 43 -10.82 -9.78 7.36
N THR A 44 -10.95 -11.10 7.52
CA THR A 44 -11.92 -11.92 6.78
C THR A 44 -13.34 -11.73 7.35
N GLU A 45 -13.50 -11.68 8.67
CA GLU A 45 -14.80 -11.54 9.34
C GLU A 45 -15.39 -10.12 9.19
N LYS A 46 -14.54 -9.08 9.22
CA LYS A 46 -14.98 -7.67 9.14
C LYS A 46 -14.80 -7.05 7.75
N GLY A 47 -14.01 -7.67 6.87
CA GLY A 47 -13.73 -7.18 5.54
C GLY A 47 -14.72 -7.68 4.48
N GLN A 48 -14.67 -7.09 3.29
CA GLN A 48 -15.46 -7.51 2.13
C GLN A 48 -14.85 -8.69 1.35
N SER A 49 -13.70 -9.21 1.80
CA SER A 49 -12.94 -10.23 1.09
C SER A 49 -12.88 -11.50 1.94
N SER A 50 -13.66 -12.50 1.55
CA SER A 50 -13.81 -13.79 2.25
C SER A 50 -12.55 -14.66 2.24
N SER A 51 -11.49 -14.24 1.55
CA SER A 51 -10.29 -15.04 1.29
C SER A 51 -9.01 -14.51 1.92
N PHE A 52 -9.06 -13.50 2.80
CA PHE A 52 -7.85 -13.02 3.47
C PHE A 52 -7.14 -14.10 4.27
N ALA A 53 -7.87 -15.05 4.88
CA ALA A 53 -7.30 -16.17 5.63
C ALA A 53 -6.77 -17.31 4.76
N THR A 54 -7.21 -17.44 3.51
CA THR A 54 -7.04 -18.67 2.71
C THR A 54 -6.31 -18.48 1.38
N SER A 55 -6.26 -17.25 0.86
CA SER A 55 -5.64 -16.96 -0.44
C SER A 55 -4.51 -15.95 -0.31
N GLU A 56 -3.60 -15.99 -1.28
CA GLU A 56 -2.63 -14.92 -1.51
C GLU A 56 -3.35 -13.66 -1.98
N LYS A 57 -2.90 -12.50 -1.48
CA LYS A 57 -3.53 -11.21 -1.70
C LYS A 57 -2.52 -10.23 -2.25
N ASP A 58 -2.99 -9.31 -3.09
CA ASP A 58 -2.12 -8.24 -3.57
C ASP A 58 -1.79 -7.28 -2.41
N PRO A 59 -0.53 -6.85 -2.24
CA PRO A 59 -0.17 -5.88 -1.21
C PRO A 59 -0.99 -4.59 -1.28
N GLU A 60 -1.40 -4.13 -2.47
CA GLU A 60 -2.26 -2.96 -2.64
C GLU A 60 -3.65 -3.15 -2.04
N GLU A 61 -4.27 -4.31 -2.27
CA GLU A 61 -5.58 -4.66 -1.69
C GLU A 61 -5.50 -4.62 -0.16
N PHE A 62 -4.41 -5.17 0.39
CA PHE A 62 -4.16 -5.16 1.83
C PHE A 62 -3.93 -3.74 2.37
N LEU A 63 -3.08 -2.93 1.72
CA LEU A 63 -2.78 -1.56 2.15
C LEU A 63 -4.01 -0.68 2.14
N ASN A 64 -4.81 -0.74 1.07
CA ASN A 64 -6.06 0.01 0.97
C ASN A 64 -7.02 -0.36 2.12
N LEU A 65 -7.17 -1.65 2.43
CA LEU A 65 -8.02 -2.09 3.53
C LEU A 65 -7.54 -1.55 4.88
N ILE A 66 -6.24 -1.71 5.19
CA ILE A 66 -5.66 -1.27 6.46
C ILE A 66 -5.72 0.25 6.60
N MET A 67 -5.24 0.99 5.61
CA MET A 67 -5.08 2.44 5.72
C MET A 67 -6.44 3.16 5.68
N HIS A 68 -7.29 2.81 4.72
CA HIS A 68 -8.56 3.50 4.54
C HIS A 68 -9.61 3.09 5.58
N ARG A 69 -9.85 1.78 5.73
CA ARG A 69 -10.97 1.32 6.56
C ARG A 69 -10.59 1.20 8.03
N ILE A 70 -9.49 0.53 8.32
CA ILE A 70 -9.12 0.18 9.69
C ILE A 70 -8.50 1.38 10.43
N LEU A 71 -7.62 2.13 9.76
CA LEU A 71 -6.90 3.24 10.37
C LEU A 71 -7.53 4.61 10.07
N GLY A 72 -8.44 4.72 9.09
CA GLY A 72 -9.07 5.99 8.72
C GLY A 72 -8.06 7.07 8.29
N LEU A 73 -6.97 6.64 7.65
CA LEU A 73 -5.93 7.55 7.16
C LEU A 73 -6.46 8.33 5.96
N GLU A 74 -5.96 9.55 5.82
CA GLU A 74 -6.07 10.25 4.55
C GLU A 74 -5.12 9.62 3.53
N PRO A 75 -5.47 9.65 2.23
CA PRO A 75 -4.58 9.18 1.18
C PRO A 75 -3.19 9.80 1.28
N LEU A 76 -2.16 8.97 1.09
CA LEU A 76 -0.77 9.40 1.24
C LEU A 76 -0.28 10.26 0.06
N LEU A 77 -0.93 10.12 -1.09
CA LEU A 77 -0.58 10.77 -2.34
C LEU A 77 -1.79 11.51 -2.91
N LYS A 78 -1.56 12.76 -3.32
CA LYS A 78 -2.48 13.56 -4.12
C LYS A 78 -1.80 13.90 -5.44
N LEU A 79 -2.37 13.40 -6.52
CA LEU A 79 -1.82 13.46 -7.86
C LEU A 79 -2.74 14.28 -8.75
N GLN A 80 -2.18 15.18 -9.54
CA GLN A 80 -2.91 15.94 -10.54
C GLN A 80 -2.36 15.64 -11.93
N SER A 81 -3.23 15.25 -12.86
CA SER A 81 -2.87 15.08 -14.27
C SER A 81 -3.34 16.30 -15.06
N GLY A 82 -2.43 17.13 -15.54
CA GLY A 82 -2.75 18.36 -16.27
C GLY A 82 -3.78 19.25 -15.55
N ARG A 83 -4.95 19.46 -16.18
CA ARG A 83 -6.09 20.20 -15.61
C ARG A 83 -7.24 19.31 -15.11
N LEU A 84 -7.01 18.01 -15.02
CA LEU A 84 -8.00 17.06 -14.53
C LEU A 84 -8.14 17.18 -13.00
N LYS A 85 -9.21 16.55 -12.50
CA LYS A 85 -9.48 16.45 -11.07
C LYS A 85 -8.33 15.72 -10.37
N GLU A 86 -8.00 16.17 -9.17
CA GLU A 86 -7.05 15.52 -8.28
C GLU A 86 -7.48 14.07 -7.99
N GLN A 87 -6.50 13.18 -8.01
CA GLN A 87 -6.65 11.77 -7.68
C GLN A 87 -5.92 11.51 -6.36
N GLU A 88 -6.56 10.75 -5.49
CA GLU A 88 -6.02 10.41 -4.19
C GLU A 88 -5.77 8.90 -4.10
N CYS A 89 -4.57 8.51 -3.67
CA CYS A 89 -4.22 7.10 -3.50
C CYS A 89 -3.21 6.89 -2.37
N TYR A 90 -3.05 5.64 -1.94
CA TYR A 90 -2.04 5.25 -0.94
C TYR A 90 -0.72 4.79 -1.55
N CYS A 91 -0.75 4.34 -2.81
CA CYS A 91 0.41 3.90 -3.57
C CYS A 91 0.28 4.31 -5.03
N TYR A 92 1.42 4.49 -5.69
CA TYR A 92 1.50 4.83 -7.11
C TYR A 92 2.11 3.66 -7.90
N GLN A 93 1.40 3.20 -8.93
CA GLN A 93 1.92 2.24 -9.90
C GLN A 93 2.73 2.96 -10.97
N ILE A 94 4.00 2.58 -11.09
CA ILE A 94 4.86 3.07 -12.15
C ILE A 94 4.44 2.38 -13.45
N PHE A 95 4.16 3.17 -14.47
CA PHE A 95 3.91 2.70 -15.82
C PHE A 95 5.10 3.05 -16.70
N MET A 96 5.54 2.06 -17.49
CA MET A 96 6.60 2.25 -18.48
C MET A 96 6.12 1.74 -19.82
N ASP A 97 6.39 2.52 -20.87
CA ASP A 97 6.39 2.01 -22.22
C ASP A 97 7.64 1.13 -22.43
N LYS A 98 7.56 0.18 -23.36
CA LYS A 98 8.71 -0.66 -23.72
C LYS A 98 9.78 0.19 -24.39
N GLN A 99 10.64 0.84 -23.60
CA GLN A 99 11.83 1.50 -24.13
C GLN A 99 12.97 0.49 -24.26
N GLU A 100 13.42 0.26 -25.48
CA GLU A 100 14.50 -0.67 -25.81
C GLU A 100 15.89 -0.20 -25.32
N SER A 101 16.02 1.06 -24.86
CA SER A 101 17.30 1.68 -24.49
C SER A 101 17.66 1.67 -23.00
N LEU A 102 16.70 1.39 -22.10
CA LEU A 102 16.94 1.34 -20.65
C LEU A 102 17.25 -0.08 -20.22
N VAL A 103 18.54 -0.39 -20.07
CA VAL A 103 18.99 -1.74 -19.67
C VAL A 103 18.65 -2.03 -18.20
N VAL A 104 18.93 -1.09 -17.30
CA VAL A 104 18.55 -1.16 -15.87
C VAL A 104 18.26 0.26 -15.37
N PRO A 105 16.99 0.72 -15.35
CA PRO A 105 16.65 2.04 -14.85
C PRO A 105 16.72 2.10 -13.32
N ASN A 106 17.10 3.25 -12.78
CA ASN A 106 16.97 3.52 -11.35
C ASN A 106 15.56 4.02 -11.00
N VAL A 107 15.19 4.00 -9.71
CA VAL A 107 13.85 4.39 -9.24
C VAL A 107 13.49 5.83 -9.62
N GLN A 108 14.45 6.76 -9.59
CA GLN A 108 14.20 8.15 -9.96
C GLN A 108 13.78 8.25 -11.43
N GLN A 109 14.53 7.63 -12.35
CA GLN A 109 14.22 7.59 -13.77
C GLN A 109 12.84 6.97 -14.05
N LEU A 110 12.52 5.89 -13.33
CA LEU A 110 11.21 5.23 -13.43
C LEU A 110 10.06 6.16 -13.06
N VAL A 111 10.19 6.87 -11.94
CA VAL A 111 9.15 7.80 -11.45
C VAL A 111 9.04 9.01 -12.37
N GLU A 112 10.16 9.63 -12.73
CA GLU A 112 10.19 10.79 -13.64
C GLU A 112 9.54 10.46 -14.98
N HIS A 113 9.90 9.32 -15.57
CA HIS A 113 9.31 8.87 -16.83
C HIS A 113 7.80 8.63 -16.70
N SER A 114 7.39 7.87 -15.68
CA SER A 114 5.98 7.54 -15.44
C SER A 114 5.13 8.80 -15.22
N PHE A 115 5.66 9.77 -14.47
CA PHE A 115 5.00 11.06 -14.23
C PHE A 115 4.93 11.90 -15.50
N LEU A 116 6.02 11.97 -16.28
CA LEU A 116 6.08 12.73 -17.52
C LEU A 116 5.09 12.17 -18.56
N THR A 117 5.08 10.85 -18.78
CA THR A 117 4.18 10.19 -19.73
C THR A 117 2.70 10.39 -19.36
N SER A 118 2.39 10.44 -18.06
CA SER A 118 1.02 10.58 -17.57
C SER A 118 0.61 12.04 -17.27
N ASP A 119 1.49 13.01 -17.57
CA ASP A 119 1.35 14.43 -17.20
C ASP A 119 0.99 14.65 -15.72
N LEU A 120 1.60 13.86 -14.82
CA LEU A 120 1.31 13.86 -13.39
C LEU A 120 2.20 14.80 -12.60
N LYS A 121 1.63 15.41 -11.57
CA LYS A 121 2.34 16.19 -10.54
C LYS A 121 1.84 15.83 -9.15
N LEU A 122 2.73 15.91 -8.17
CA LEU A 122 2.38 15.87 -6.76
C LEU A 122 1.73 17.21 -6.40
N VAL A 123 0.52 17.19 -5.88
CA VAL A 123 -0.20 18.39 -5.41
C VAL A 123 0.47 18.94 -4.15
N GLU A 124 0.95 18.04 -3.29
CA GLU A 124 1.69 18.34 -2.07
C GLU A 124 2.82 17.33 -1.84
N ILE A 125 3.77 17.66 -0.96
CA ILE A 125 4.88 16.76 -0.63
C ILE A 125 4.34 15.61 0.24
N PRO A 126 4.42 14.35 -0.22
CA PRO A 126 3.88 13.24 0.54
C PRO A 126 4.80 12.88 1.71
N SER A 127 4.19 12.57 2.87
CA SER A 127 4.93 12.10 4.04
C SER A 127 5.46 10.66 3.88
N CYS A 128 4.84 9.89 3.00
CA CYS A 128 5.24 8.53 2.64
C CYS A 128 4.89 8.29 1.16
N PHE A 129 5.88 7.90 0.35
CA PHE A 129 5.69 7.66 -1.08
C PHE A 129 5.90 6.19 -1.42
N ILE A 130 4.80 5.43 -1.45
CA ILE A 130 4.82 4.00 -1.77
C ILE A 130 4.75 3.83 -3.29
N LEU A 131 5.81 3.26 -3.87
CA LEU A 131 5.94 3.02 -5.30
C LEU A 131 5.79 1.54 -5.62
N GLN A 132 4.92 1.20 -6.56
CA GLN A 132 4.85 -0.13 -7.14
C GLN A 132 5.66 -0.15 -8.43
N MET A 133 6.63 -1.06 -8.49
CA MET A 133 7.48 -1.24 -9.66
C MET A 133 6.65 -1.73 -10.85
N PRO A 134 7.03 -1.37 -12.09
CA PRO A 134 6.35 -1.87 -13.29
C PRO A 134 6.55 -3.39 -13.36
N ARG A 135 5.45 -4.15 -13.30
CA ARG A 135 5.46 -5.63 -13.42
C ARG A 135 4.63 -6.04 -14.62
N PHE A 136 5.20 -6.84 -15.53
CA PHE A 136 4.49 -7.40 -16.68
C PHE A 136 4.07 -8.85 -16.40
N GLY A 137 3.06 -9.01 -15.53
CA GLY A 137 2.51 -10.34 -15.19
C GLY A 137 3.54 -11.30 -14.56
N LYS A 138 3.12 -12.56 -14.34
CA LYS A 138 3.97 -13.59 -13.73
C LYS A 138 5.07 -14.14 -14.66
N GLU A 139 4.92 -13.94 -15.97
CA GLU A 139 5.83 -14.48 -16.98
C GLU A 139 7.01 -13.56 -17.29
N TYR A 140 6.95 -12.30 -16.86
CA TYR A 140 8.09 -11.38 -16.97
C TYR A 140 8.80 -11.30 -15.62
N LYS A 141 9.49 -12.39 -15.27
CA LYS A 141 10.61 -12.34 -14.33
C LYS A 141 11.86 -12.24 -15.20
N MET A 142 12.59 -11.13 -15.09
CA MET A 142 13.94 -11.06 -15.65
C MET A 142 14.82 -12.17 -15.08
#